data_AF-A0A562Q4K8-F1
#
_entry.id   AF-A0A562Q4K8-F1
#
_cell.length_a   1.000
_cell.length_b   1.000
_cell.length_c   1.000
_cell.angle_alpha   90.00
_cell.angle_beta   90.00
_cell.angle_gamma   90.00
#
_symmetry.space_group_name_H-M   'P 1'
#
loop_
_entity.id
_entity.type
_entity.pdbx_description
1 polymer ?
#
loop_
_entity_poly.entity_id
_entity_poly.type
_entity_poly.pdbx_seq_one_letter_code
_entity_poly.pdbx_strand_id
1 'polypeptide(L)'
;MWMPDPDNERRSMPISDFLDRMKDDDNREQYQHIISALPPFLNEIKTNWLAIDGIPEIRIITNASANETELRDIVNTVCLAEGLLERSLGVQSIAEKSLGTYNVPRPLGPLSVAKACIMWSCAHEIFHYLRRHALIEKHFGSTPETKHALEFDADLCAAAAFYRYLQRFSTKVPSIHLKKTAFRLLYFSLRINLAEENIKWAGSATHPHTAARLMDILSKLAMMHNTGVADQNFEDPFSHLHLAKLTRLLIDLESHYPKETENKTAPRASEVIAFAKNNSNLEYTRARNSRWDEIQLLINQFSMMPREAIDNEASIAFLGDVISVPR
;
A
#
# COMPACT_ATOMS: atom_id res chain seq x y z
N MET A 1 31.54 -17.56 24.97
CA MET A 1 30.21 -16.93 25.01
C MET A 1 30.40 -15.54 24.42
N TRP A 2 30.10 -15.35 23.13
CA TRP A 2 30.13 -14.02 22.51
C TRP A 2 28.99 -13.22 23.13
N MET A 3 29.31 -12.10 23.80
CA MET A 3 28.26 -11.15 24.17
C MET A 3 27.71 -10.57 22.86
N PRO A 4 26.38 -10.56 22.65
CA PRO A 4 25.82 -9.83 21.52
C PRO A 4 26.30 -8.39 21.60
N ASP A 5 26.76 -7.87 20.46
CA ASP A 5 27.19 -6.49 20.34
C ASP A 5 26.02 -5.57 20.76
N PRO A 6 26.14 -4.79 21.86
CA PRO A 6 25.08 -3.93 22.36
C PRO A 6 24.69 -2.81 21.38
N ASP A 7 25.48 -2.60 20.33
CA ASP A 7 25.15 -1.69 19.22
C ASP A 7 24.30 -2.36 18.13
N ASN A 8 24.05 -3.67 18.22
CA ASN A 8 23.27 -4.44 17.25
C ASN A 8 21.80 -4.66 17.65
N GLU A 9 21.36 -4.03 18.74
CA GLU A 9 19.96 -4.06 19.17
C GLU A 9 19.08 -3.32 18.15
N ARG A 10 17.97 -3.95 17.73
CA ARG A 10 16.93 -3.31 16.91
C ARG A 10 16.41 -2.06 17.62
N ARG A 11 16.66 -0.89 17.04
CA ARG A 11 16.25 0.40 17.61
C ARG A 11 15.50 1.21 16.57
N SER A 12 14.40 1.84 17.01
CA SER A 12 13.65 2.81 16.21
C SER A 12 14.23 4.21 16.44
N MET A 13 14.67 4.87 15.38
CA MET A 13 15.27 6.21 15.44
C MET A 13 14.68 7.17 14.40
N PRO A 14 14.77 8.48 14.64
CA PRO A 14 14.44 9.48 13.63
C PRO A 14 15.21 9.27 12.32
N ILE A 15 14.61 9.67 11.21
CA ILE A 15 15.23 9.56 9.87
C ILE A 15 16.57 10.30 9.81
N SER A 16 16.67 11.49 10.42
CA SER A 16 17.92 12.26 10.49
C SER A 16 19.04 11.46 11.15
N ASP A 17 18.75 10.90 12.31
CA ASP A 17 19.71 10.16 13.13
C ASP A 17 20.16 8.88 12.43
N PHE A 18 19.25 8.23 11.69
CA PHE A 18 19.58 7.10 10.83
C PHE A 18 20.57 7.48 9.73
N LEU A 19 20.28 8.54 8.96
CA LEU A 19 21.14 9.00 7.87
C LEU A 19 22.51 9.47 8.38
N ASP A 20 22.56 10.15 9.52
CA ASP A 20 23.81 10.66 10.12
C ASP A 20 24.74 9.53 10.58
N ARG A 21 24.21 8.35 10.87
CA ARG A 21 25.00 7.17 11.29
C ARG A 21 25.56 6.37 10.12
N MET A 22 25.10 6.63 8.89
CA MET A 22 25.55 5.89 7.71
C MET A 22 26.99 6.28 7.34
N LYS A 23 27.86 5.28 7.34
CA LYS A 23 29.28 5.42 6.95
C LYS A 23 29.49 5.47 5.44
N ASP A 24 28.58 4.86 4.69
CA ASP A 24 28.63 4.80 3.23
C ASP A 24 27.87 6.00 2.65
N ASP A 25 28.61 6.93 2.05
CA ASP A 25 28.08 8.17 1.49
C ASP A 25 27.12 7.92 0.32
N ASP A 26 27.40 6.92 -0.52
CA ASP A 26 26.58 6.59 -1.69
C ASP A 26 25.22 6.03 -1.25
N ASN A 27 25.24 5.08 -0.30
CA ASN A 27 24.00 4.54 0.28
C ASN A 27 23.21 5.61 1.03
N ARG A 28 23.91 6.51 1.76
CA ARG A 28 23.26 7.64 2.45
C ARG A 28 22.55 8.57 1.47
N GLU A 29 23.19 8.92 0.36
CA GLU A 29 22.61 9.76 -0.68
C GLU A 29 21.37 9.09 -1.33
N GLN A 30 21.47 7.79 -1.65
CA GLN A 30 20.34 7.04 -2.22
C GLN A 30 19.15 6.96 -1.26
N TYR A 31 19.38 6.68 0.02
CA TYR A 31 18.32 6.64 1.03
C TYR A 31 17.71 8.02 1.26
N GLN A 32 18.53 9.06 1.34
CA GLN A 32 18.05 10.43 1.44
C GLN A 32 17.15 10.78 0.24
N HIS A 33 17.54 10.39 -0.98
CA HIS A 33 16.75 10.63 -2.18
C HIS A 33 15.38 9.96 -2.15
N ILE A 34 15.28 8.69 -1.73
CA ILE A 34 13.99 7.99 -1.68
C ILE A 34 13.12 8.50 -0.53
N ILE A 35 13.71 8.76 0.65
CA ILE A 35 12.99 9.24 1.83
C ILE A 35 12.49 10.67 1.65
N SER A 36 13.22 11.52 0.91
CA SER A 36 12.80 12.90 0.62
C SER A 36 11.46 13.01 -0.13
N ALA A 37 10.98 11.92 -0.73
CA ALA A 37 9.66 11.86 -1.35
C ALA A 37 8.51 11.77 -0.33
N LEU A 38 8.78 11.32 0.91
CA LEU A 38 7.75 11.14 1.93
C LEU A 38 7.11 12.46 2.39
N PRO A 39 7.84 13.51 2.82
CA PRO A 39 7.21 14.72 3.35
C PRO A 39 6.13 15.36 2.45
N PRO A 40 6.37 15.63 1.14
CA PRO A 40 5.33 16.19 0.28
C PRO A 40 4.16 15.22 0.05
N PHE A 41 4.42 13.91 0.06
CA PHE A 41 3.40 12.88 -0.07
C PHE A 41 2.52 12.74 1.17
N LEU A 42 3.12 12.74 2.36
CA LEU A 42 2.40 12.72 3.63
C LEU A 42 1.54 13.98 3.81
N ASN A 43 2.03 15.12 3.34
CA ASN A 43 1.23 16.34 3.30
C ASN A 43 0.02 16.21 2.34
N GLU A 44 0.16 15.48 1.23
CA GLU A 44 -0.97 15.15 0.35
C GLU A 44 -2.00 14.28 1.07
N ILE A 45 -1.56 13.27 1.82
CA ILE A 45 -2.45 12.43 2.63
C ILE A 45 -3.19 13.29 3.66
N LYS A 46 -2.45 14.11 4.42
CA LYS A 46 -3.03 15.03 5.42
C LYS A 46 -4.07 15.99 4.83
N THR A 47 -3.87 16.44 3.59
CA THR A 47 -4.75 17.43 2.95
C THR A 47 -6.04 16.81 2.43
N ASN A 48 -5.97 15.58 1.90
CA ASN A 48 -7.11 14.95 1.23
C ASN A 48 -7.86 13.92 2.09
N TRP A 49 -7.26 13.46 3.20
CA TRP A 49 -7.89 12.55 4.15
C TRP A 49 -8.07 13.25 5.49
N LEU A 50 -9.17 12.94 6.18
CA LEU A 50 -9.46 13.45 7.52
C LEU A 50 -8.49 12.85 8.54
N ALA A 51 -7.28 13.41 8.61
CA ALA A 51 -6.26 13.05 9.59
C ALA A 51 -6.49 13.82 10.90
N ILE A 52 -7.56 13.47 11.62
CA ILE A 52 -8.02 14.19 12.82
C ILE A 52 -6.92 14.30 13.89
N ASP A 53 -6.15 13.24 14.11
CA ASP A 53 -5.03 13.25 15.07
C ASP A 53 -3.68 13.57 14.41
N GLY A 54 -3.70 14.03 13.15
CA GLY A 54 -2.50 14.26 12.35
C GLY A 54 -1.93 12.98 11.73
N ILE A 55 -0.73 13.12 11.17
CA ILE A 55 0.04 12.01 10.58
C ILE A 55 1.05 11.53 11.62
N PRO A 56 1.18 10.20 11.86
CA PRO A 56 2.17 9.65 12.78
C PRO A 56 3.60 10.03 12.37
N GLU A 57 4.51 10.09 13.34
CA GLU A 57 5.94 10.29 13.07
C GLU A 57 6.48 9.07 12.30
N ILE A 58 7.32 9.31 11.28
CA ILE A 58 8.00 8.23 10.55
C ILE A 58 9.38 8.02 11.13
N ARG A 59 9.69 6.77 11.51
CA ARG A 59 10.98 6.37 12.10
C ARG A 59 11.57 5.18 11.35
N ILE A 60 12.87 4.97 11.47
CA ILE A 60 13.57 3.82 10.87
C ILE A 60 13.92 2.81 11.95
N ILE A 61 13.66 1.52 11.71
CA ILE A 61 14.18 0.41 12.51
C ILE A 61 15.45 -0.12 11.85
N THR A 62 16.58 0.02 12.54
CA THR A 62 17.87 -0.54 12.09
C THR A 62 17.93 -2.05 12.35
N ASN A 63 18.69 -2.78 11.53
CA ASN A 63 18.85 -4.24 11.63
C ASN A 63 17.52 -5.02 11.55
N ALA A 64 16.51 -4.44 10.90
CA ALA A 64 15.21 -5.06 10.63
C ALA A 64 15.19 -5.58 9.19
N SER A 65 14.65 -6.79 9.01
CA SER A 65 14.47 -7.35 7.68
C SER A 65 13.40 -6.56 6.91
N ALA A 66 13.44 -6.61 5.58
CA ALA A 66 12.55 -5.84 4.71
C ALA A 66 11.05 -6.15 4.88
N ASN A 67 10.70 -7.25 5.55
CA ASN A 67 9.31 -7.63 5.85
C ASN A 67 8.76 -6.97 7.13
N GLU A 68 9.60 -6.25 7.89
CA GLU A 68 9.26 -5.74 9.22
C GLU A 68 8.90 -4.24 9.16
N THR A 69 7.94 -3.89 8.31
CA THR A 69 7.26 -2.59 8.46
C THR A 69 6.15 -2.78 9.46
N GLU A 70 6.21 -2.08 10.59
CA GLU A 70 5.25 -2.27 11.68
C GLU A 70 4.76 -0.91 12.19
N LEU A 71 3.45 -0.77 12.31
CA LEU A 71 2.84 0.28 13.12
C LEU A 71 3.08 -0.04 14.61
N ARG A 72 3.76 0.86 15.32
CA ARG A 72 3.88 0.77 16.79
C ARG A 72 2.86 1.69 17.43
N ASP A 73 1.69 1.12 17.71
CA ASP A 73 0.51 1.82 18.25
C ASP A 73 0.77 2.60 19.55
N ILE A 74 1.80 2.22 20.33
CA ILE A 74 2.09 2.83 21.63
C ILE A 74 2.64 4.27 21.52
N VAL A 75 3.23 4.67 20.38
CA VAL A 75 3.97 5.95 20.27
C VAL A 75 3.52 6.84 19.11
N ASN A 76 2.40 6.55 18.43
CA ASN A 76 1.96 7.31 17.25
C ASN A 76 3.07 7.39 16.16
N THR A 77 3.73 6.25 15.92
CA THR A 77 4.86 6.15 15.01
C THR A 77 4.65 5.05 13.98
N VAL A 78 4.94 5.35 12.72
CA VAL A 78 5.11 4.36 11.65
C VAL A 78 6.59 4.07 11.52
N CYS A 79 6.97 2.80 11.65
CA CYS A 79 8.36 2.40 11.61
C CYS A 79 8.66 1.68 10.28
N LEU A 80 9.59 2.23 9.49
CA LEU A 80 10.10 1.61 8.28
C LEU A 80 11.34 0.78 8.62
N ALA A 81 11.38 -0.48 8.21
CA ALA A 81 12.61 -1.28 8.31
C ALA A 81 13.69 -0.73 7.38
N GLU A 82 14.94 -0.70 7.84
CA GLU A 82 16.11 -0.42 6.99
C GLU A 82 16.16 -1.34 5.77
N GLY A 83 15.88 -2.64 5.95
CA GLY A 83 15.81 -3.59 4.84
C GLY A 83 14.77 -3.22 3.78
N LEU A 84 13.71 -2.46 4.12
CA LEU A 84 12.74 -1.98 3.12
C LEU A 84 13.38 -0.94 2.18
N LEU A 85 14.30 -0.11 2.68
CA LEU A 85 15.04 0.86 1.86
C LEU A 85 15.95 0.13 0.87
N GLU A 86 16.72 -0.85 1.35
CA GLU A 86 17.58 -1.72 0.53
C GLU A 86 16.75 -2.44 -0.55
N ARG A 87 15.66 -3.08 -0.13
CA ARG A 87 14.77 -3.79 -1.03
C ARG A 87 14.18 -2.84 -2.08
N SER A 88 13.79 -1.63 -1.70
CA SER A 88 13.24 -0.63 -2.62
C SER A 88 14.24 -0.23 -3.71
N LEU A 89 15.53 -0.13 -3.40
CA LEU A 89 16.58 0.08 -4.40
C LEU A 89 16.79 -1.14 -5.30
N GLY A 90 16.73 -2.36 -4.73
CA GLY A 90 16.75 -3.60 -5.51
C GLY A 90 15.58 -3.68 -6.51
N VAL A 91 14.38 -3.31 -6.06
CA VAL A 91 13.15 -3.20 -6.88
C VAL A 91 13.35 -2.21 -8.03
N GLN A 92 13.96 -1.06 -7.79
CA GLN A 92 14.29 -0.09 -8.83
C GLN A 92 15.17 -0.72 -9.92
N SER A 93 16.24 -1.42 -9.54
CA SER A 93 17.14 -2.08 -10.49
C SER A 93 16.41 -3.13 -11.34
N ILE A 94 15.53 -3.92 -10.73
CA ILE A 94 14.72 -4.93 -11.42
C ILE A 94 13.77 -4.25 -12.43
N ALA A 95 13.09 -3.19 -12.01
CA ALA A 95 12.14 -2.47 -12.86
C ALA A 95 12.83 -1.83 -14.07
N GLU A 96 14.02 -1.24 -13.89
CA GLU A 96 14.80 -0.66 -14.98
C GLU A 96 15.25 -1.71 -16.01
N LYS A 97 15.67 -2.89 -15.55
CA LYS A 97 16.01 -4.02 -16.44
C LYS A 97 14.80 -4.53 -17.21
N SER A 98 13.62 -4.53 -16.58
CA SER A 98 12.40 -5.12 -17.14
C SER A 98 11.71 -4.18 -18.14
N LEU A 99 11.73 -2.87 -17.88
CA LEU A 99 10.96 -1.88 -18.63
C LEU A 99 11.79 -0.92 -19.47
N GLY A 100 13.11 -0.93 -19.32
CA GLY A 100 13.98 0.11 -19.86
C GLY A 100 13.72 1.47 -19.19
N THR A 101 14.24 2.54 -19.80
CA THR A 101 14.01 3.91 -19.35
C THR A 101 12.59 4.35 -19.72
N TYR A 102 11.81 4.80 -18.73
CA TYR A 102 10.48 5.34 -18.96
C TYR A 102 10.34 6.74 -18.35
N ASN A 103 9.59 7.60 -19.03
CA ASN A 103 9.34 8.97 -18.56
C ASN A 103 8.44 8.93 -17.31
N VAL A 104 9.02 9.26 -16.17
CA VAL A 104 8.31 9.34 -14.89
C VAL A 104 7.79 10.77 -14.71
N PRO A 105 6.58 10.96 -14.13
CA PRO A 105 6.12 12.27 -13.69
C PRO A 105 7.16 12.99 -12.82
N ARG A 106 7.22 14.31 -12.97
CA ARG A 106 8.18 15.19 -12.28
C ARG A 106 8.23 15.07 -10.74
N PRO A 107 7.18 14.70 -9.97
CA PRO A 107 7.36 14.62 -8.51
C PRO A 107 8.24 13.46 -8.06
N LEU A 108 8.47 12.46 -8.91
CA LEU A 108 9.26 11.27 -8.53
C LEU A 108 10.70 11.36 -9.03
N GLY A 109 10.93 11.76 -10.28
CA GLY A 109 12.29 11.90 -10.83
C GLY A 109 13.10 10.60 -10.81
N PRO A 110 14.42 10.64 -10.55
CA PRO A 110 15.26 9.45 -10.37
C PRO A 110 14.77 8.57 -9.21
N LEU A 111 15.05 7.27 -9.28
CA LEU A 111 14.66 6.28 -8.27
C LEU A 111 13.14 6.24 -8.03
N SER A 112 12.36 6.42 -9.09
CA SER A 112 10.91 6.59 -9.02
C SER A 112 10.16 5.37 -8.49
N VAL A 113 10.63 4.16 -8.80
CA VAL A 113 10.06 2.90 -8.28
C VAL A 113 10.40 2.74 -6.82
N ALA A 114 11.66 3.01 -6.43
CA ALA A 114 12.05 2.96 -5.02
C ALA A 114 11.25 3.97 -4.18
N LYS A 115 11.07 5.20 -4.69
CA LYS A 115 10.19 6.21 -4.08
C LYS A 115 8.75 5.74 -3.97
N ALA A 116 8.19 5.20 -5.05
CA ALA A 116 6.83 4.67 -5.05
C ALA A 116 6.66 3.52 -4.04
N CYS A 117 7.68 2.68 -3.90
CA CYS A 117 7.74 1.59 -2.94
C CYS A 117 7.62 2.10 -1.50
N ILE A 118 8.52 3.01 -1.11
CA ILE A 118 8.53 3.61 0.23
C ILE A 118 7.27 4.42 0.49
N MET A 119 6.80 5.20 -0.49
CA MET A 119 5.54 5.95 -0.38
C MET A 119 4.36 5.01 -0.14
N TRP A 120 4.21 3.95 -0.94
CA TRP A 120 3.10 3.02 -0.78
C TRP A 120 3.15 2.27 0.54
N SER A 121 4.31 1.71 0.92
CA SER A 121 4.48 0.99 2.19
C SER A 121 4.17 1.90 3.39
N CYS A 122 4.68 3.14 3.37
CA CYS A 122 4.40 4.10 4.43
C CYS A 122 2.91 4.50 4.46
N ALA A 123 2.29 4.75 3.30
CA ALA A 123 0.87 5.08 3.24
C ALA A 123 -0.02 3.94 3.73
N HIS A 124 0.32 2.69 3.39
CA HIS A 124 -0.42 1.51 3.84
C HIS A 124 -0.52 1.48 5.37
N GLU A 125 0.60 1.58 6.08
CA GLU A 125 0.62 1.64 7.56
C GLU A 125 -0.09 2.88 8.12
N ILE A 126 0.08 4.03 7.48
CA ILE A 126 -0.64 5.25 7.86
C ILE A 126 -2.14 5.04 7.75
N PHE A 127 -2.62 4.32 6.73
CA PHE A 127 -4.05 4.05 6.61
C PHE A 127 -4.55 3.08 7.66
N HIS A 128 -3.78 2.08 8.09
CA HIS A 128 -4.13 1.30 9.30
C HIS A 128 -4.34 2.22 10.51
N TYR A 129 -3.46 3.20 10.69
CA TYR A 129 -3.55 4.19 11.76
C TYR A 129 -4.77 5.12 11.62
N LEU A 130 -4.93 5.78 10.47
CA LEU A 130 -5.98 6.78 10.21
C LEU A 130 -7.38 6.16 10.17
N ARG A 131 -7.48 4.92 9.69
CA ARG A 131 -8.73 4.17 9.54
C ARG A 131 -9.03 3.31 10.77
N ARG A 132 -8.24 3.43 11.84
CA ARG A 132 -8.49 2.78 13.15
C ARG A 132 -8.56 1.26 13.06
N HIS A 133 -7.79 0.63 12.17
CA HIS A 133 -7.88 -0.80 11.92
C HIS A 133 -7.69 -1.64 13.19
N ALA A 134 -6.80 -1.24 14.11
CA ALA A 134 -6.62 -1.91 15.39
C ALA A 134 -7.89 -1.92 16.27
N LEU A 135 -8.68 -0.84 16.28
CA LEU A 135 -9.94 -0.77 17.04
C LEU A 135 -11.02 -1.65 16.40
N ILE A 136 -11.05 -1.67 15.07
CA ILE A 136 -11.97 -2.47 14.28
C ILE A 136 -11.67 -3.97 14.47
N GLU A 137 -10.40 -4.35 14.44
CA GLU A 137 -9.95 -5.71 14.71
C GLU A 137 -10.32 -6.14 16.14
N LYS A 138 -10.20 -5.24 17.11
CA LYS A 138 -10.61 -5.50 18.49
C LYS A 138 -12.12 -5.76 18.62
N HIS A 139 -12.93 -5.02 17.88
CA HIS A 139 -14.39 -5.17 17.88
C HIS A 139 -14.86 -6.46 17.19
N PHE A 140 -14.35 -6.72 15.98
CA PHE A 140 -14.79 -7.83 15.14
C PHE A 140 -14.01 -9.14 15.33
N GLY A 141 -12.94 -9.09 16.13
CA GLY A 141 -12.00 -10.19 16.35
C GLY A 141 -10.89 -10.27 15.29
N SER A 142 -9.74 -10.80 15.73
CA SER A 142 -8.53 -11.02 14.91
C SER A 142 -8.64 -12.25 13.99
N THR A 143 -9.76 -12.39 13.27
CA THR A 143 -9.96 -13.48 12.30
C THR A 143 -9.32 -13.16 10.95
N PRO A 144 -8.98 -14.18 10.13
CA PRO A 144 -8.43 -13.96 8.79
C PRO A 144 -9.31 -13.05 7.91
N GLU A 145 -10.63 -13.19 7.97
CA GLU A 145 -11.58 -12.39 7.20
C GLU A 145 -11.56 -10.92 7.61
N THR A 146 -11.49 -10.64 8.92
CA THR A 146 -11.34 -9.27 9.43
C THR A 146 -10.01 -8.69 8.95
N LYS A 147 -8.90 -9.41 9.13
CA LYS A 147 -7.57 -8.94 8.69
C LYS A 147 -7.53 -8.65 7.20
N HIS A 148 -8.01 -9.56 6.37
CA HIS A 148 -8.06 -9.35 4.92
C HIS A 148 -8.88 -8.12 4.53
N ALA A 149 -10.00 -7.85 5.19
CA ALA A 149 -10.80 -6.66 4.94
C ALA A 149 -10.06 -5.35 5.32
N LEU A 150 -9.30 -5.37 6.42
CA LEU A 150 -8.50 -4.22 6.87
C LEU A 150 -7.31 -3.96 5.94
N GLU A 151 -6.58 -5.02 5.56
CA GLU A 151 -5.49 -4.95 4.57
C GLU A 151 -5.98 -4.43 3.22
N PHE A 152 -7.17 -4.89 2.79
CA PHE A 152 -7.82 -4.41 1.59
C PHE A 152 -8.11 -2.91 1.65
N ASP A 153 -8.68 -2.37 2.73
CA ASP A 153 -8.90 -0.92 2.88
C ASP A 153 -7.59 -0.14 2.83
N ALA A 154 -6.57 -0.59 3.57
CA ALA A 154 -5.27 0.06 3.62
C ALA A 154 -4.61 0.13 2.24
N ASP A 155 -4.64 -0.96 1.47
CA ASP A 155 -4.15 -1.02 0.10
C ASP A 155 -4.88 -0.06 -0.84
N LEU A 156 -6.22 -0.05 -0.79
CA LEU A 156 -7.02 0.79 -1.67
C LEU A 156 -6.84 2.27 -1.35
N CYS A 157 -6.74 2.62 -0.06
CA CYS A 157 -6.46 3.96 0.39
C CYS A 157 -5.04 4.40 0.00
N ALA A 158 -4.02 3.56 0.19
CA ALA A 158 -2.64 3.85 -0.19
C ALA A 158 -2.49 4.06 -1.70
N ALA A 159 -3.08 3.19 -2.51
CA ALA A 159 -3.09 3.35 -3.97
C ALA A 159 -3.81 4.62 -4.42
N ALA A 160 -4.93 4.96 -3.76
CA ALA A 160 -5.65 6.20 -4.04
C ALA A 160 -4.83 7.44 -3.69
N ALA A 161 -4.17 7.45 -2.54
CA ALA A 161 -3.24 8.51 -2.12
C ALA A 161 -2.11 8.70 -3.13
N PHE A 162 -1.47 7.61 -3.53
CA PHE A 162 -0.41 7.66 -4.52
C PHE A 162 -0.88 8.23 -5.87
N TYR A 163 -2.05 7.80 -6.36
CA TYR A 163 -2.63 8.35 -7.58
C TYR A 163 -2.96 9.83 -7.47
N ARG A 164 -3.59 10.28 -6.37
CA ARG A 164 -3.92 11.70 -6.14
C ARG A 164 -2.67 12.57 -6.06
N TYR A 165 -1.63 12.08 -5.40
CA TYR A 165 -0.32 12.72 -5.39
C TYR A 165 0.19 12.93 -6.82
N LEU A 166 0.24 11.89 -7.65
CA LEU A 166 0.67 12.02 -9.04
C LEU A 166 -0.22 12.97 -9.84
N GLN A 167 -1.54 12.98 -9.57
CA GLN A 167 -2.52 13.82 -10.25
C GLN A 167 -2.29 15.30 -9.98
N ARG A 168 -1.99 15.66 -8.73
CA ARG A 168 -1.70 17.03 -8.33
C ARG A 168 -0.55 17.64 -9.13
N PHE A 169 0.49 16.86 -9.42
CA PHE A 169 1.66 17.34 -10.18
C PHE A 169 1.55 17.14 -11.70
N SER A 170 0.48 16.50 -12.17
CA SER A 170 0.33 16.08 -13.58
C SER A 170 -1.03 16.48 -14.17
N THR A 171 -1.52 17.69 -13.86
CA THR A 171 -2.87 18.15 -14.21
C THR A 171 -3.19 18.16 -15.71
N LYS A 172 -2.17 18.20 -16.57
CA LYS A 172 -2.32 18.15 -18.04
C LYS A 172 -2.27 16.74 -18.63
N VAL A 173 -1.96 15.73 -17.82
CA VAL A 173 -1.84 14.34 -18.28
C VAL A 173 -3.23 13.69 -18.25
N PRO A 174 -3.69 13.04 -19.35
CA PRO A 174 -4.96 12.35 -19.34
C PRO A 174 -5.02 11.28 -18.24
N SER A 175 -6.17 11.19 -17.56
CA SER A 175 -6.36 10.37 -16.35
C SER A 175 -5.88 8.92 -16.53
N ILE A 176 -6.19 8.28 -17.66
CA ILE A 176 -5.76 6.91 -17.95
C ILE A 176 -4.24 6.75 -18.05
N HIS A 177 -3.51 7.74 -18.58
CA HIS A 177 -2.05 7.66 -18.63
C HIS A 177 -1.46 7.77 -17.22
N LEU A 178 -2.03 8.63 -16.40
CA LEU A 178 -1.63 8.76 -15.01
C LEU A 178 -1.92 7.48 -14.20
N LYS A 179 -3.10 6.87 -14.39
CA LYS A 179 -3.47 5.58 -13.76
C LYS A 179 -2.50 4.47 -14.17
N LYS A 180 -2.15 4.39 -15.46
CA LYS A 180 -1.15 3.44 -15.96
C LYS A 180 0.22 3.65 -15.32
N THR A 181 0.65 4.90 -15.19
CA THR A 181 1.90 5.24 -14.52
C THR A 181 1.86 4.87 -13.03
N ALA A 182 0.80 5.22 -12.32
CA ALA A 182 0.61 4.87 -10.92
C ALA A 182 0.68 3.35 -10.73
N PHE A 183 -0.09 2.59 -11.52
CA PHE A 183 -0.11 1.14 -11.44
C PHE A 183 1.26 0.51 -11.76
N ARG A 184 1.95 0.99 -12.81
CA ARG A 184 3.29 0.50 -13.16
C ARG A 184 4.30 0.67 -12.03
N LEU A 185 4.27 1.82 -11.36
CA LEU A 185 5.17 2.10 -10.25
C LEU A 185 4.87 1.22 -9.04
N LEU A 186 3.59 1.05 -8.69
CA LEU A 186 3.16 0.20 -7.59
C LEU A 186 3.34 -1.30 -7.89
N TYR A 187 3.25 -1.72 -9.15
CA TYR A 187 3.35 -3.12 -9.55
C TYR A 187 4.63 -3.78 -9.03
N PHE A 188 5.79 -3.16 -9.26
CA PHE A 188 7.07 -3.73 -8.82
C PHE A 188 7.19 -3.74 -7.31
N SER A 189 6.72 -2.69 -6.63
CA SER A 189 6.68 -2.61 -5.17
C SER A 189 5.87 -3.76 -4.57
N LEU A 190 4.65 -3.98 -5.08
CA LEU A 190 3.75 -5.03 -4.62
C LEU A 190 4.27 -6.42 -4.98
N ARG A 191 4.77 -6.60 -6.21
CA ARG A 191 5.15 -7.92 -6.71
C ARG A 191 6.40 -8.46 -6.01
N ILE A 192 7.36 -7.60 -5.68
CA ILE A 192 8.65 -7.98 -5.11
C ILE A 192 8.63 -7.97 -3.57
N ASN A 193 7.94 -7.01 -2.93
CA ASN A 193 7.85 -7.01 -1.47
C ASN A 193 7.07 -8.20 -0.92
N LEU A 194 6.21 -8.82 -1.72
CA LEU A 194 5.35 -9.94 -1.32
C LEU A 194 5.85 -11.31 -1.85
N ALA A 195 7.04 -11.38 -2.46
CA ALA A 195 7.55 -12.57 -3.14
C ALA A 195 8.13 -13.67 -2.21
N GLU A 196 8.37 -13.37 -0.93
CA GLU A 196 9.08 -14.31 -0.03
C GLU A 196 8.20 -15.43 0.54
N GLU A 197 6.88 -15.34 0.42
CA GLU A 197 5.99 -16.45 0.74
C GLU A 197 5.61 -17.20 -0.53
N ASN A 198 6.28 -18.35 -0.75
CA ASN A 198 5.95 -19.39 -1.74
C ASN A 198 4.98 -18.94 -2.83
N ILE A 199 5.52 -18.51 -3.98
CA ILE A 199 4.79 -18.15 -5.20
C ILE A 199 3.92 -19.32 -5.66
N LYS A 200 2.78 -19.40 -5.02
CA LYS A 200 1.53 -19.89 -5.53
C LYS A 200 0.60 -18.71 -5.36
N TRP A 201 -0.48 -18.74 -6.09
CA TRP A 201 -1.65 -17.90 -5.87
C TRP A 201 -2.35 -18.23 -4.53
N ALA A 202 -1.56 -18.43 -3.45
CA ALA A 202 -1.87 -18.82 -2.09
C ALA A 202 -0.94 -17.98 -1.22
N GLY A 203 -1.24 -16.72 -0.86
CA GLY A 203 -2.18 -16.33 0.18
C GLY A 203 -1.61 -16.70 1.55
N SER A 204 -1.36 -15.71 2.41
CA SER A 204 -0.97 -15.96 3.80
C SER A 204 -2.21 -16.00 4.69
N ALA A 205 -2.03 -16.28 5.99
CA ALA A 205 -3.12 -16.21 6.95
C ALA A 205 -3.56 -14.77 7.27
N THR A 206 -2.72 -13.77 6.94
CA THR A 206 -2.94 -12.36 7.28
C THR A 206 -3.00 -11.45 6.06
N HIS A 207 -2.39 -11.82 4.93
CA HIS A 207 -2.36 -11.01 3.72
C HIS A 207 -2.95 -11.77 2.52
N PRO A 208 -3.86 -11.12 1.75
CA PRO A 208 -4.38 -11.70 0.52
C PRO A 208 -3.29 -11.87 -0.54
N HIS A 209 -3.54 -12.77 -1.51
CA HIS A 209 -2.62 -13.08 -2.60
C HIS A 209 -2.09 -11.81 -3.31
N THR A 210 -0.82 -11.77 -3.70
CA THR A 210 -0.24 -10.65 -4.46
C THR A 210 -1.06 -10.31 -5.72
N ALA A 211 -1.52 -11.32 -6.44
CA ALA A 211 -2.38 -11.11 -7.62
C ALA A 211 -3.74 -10.51 -7.27
N ALA A 212 -4.33 -10.89 -6.12
CA ALA A 212 -5.55 -10.30 -5.60
C ALA A 212 -5.36 -8.81 -5.28
N ARG A 213 -4.31 -8.49 -4.52
CA ARG A 213 -3.95 -7.10 -4.17
C ARG A 213 -3.70 -6.26 -5.42
N LEU A 214 -2.96 -6.79 -6.39
CA LEU A 214 -2.72 -6.13 -7.68
C LEU A 214 -4.03 -5.84 -8.42
N MET A 215 -4.96 -6.79 -8.47
CA MET A 215 -6.26 -6.58 -9.11
C MET A 215 -7.16 -5.59 -8.36
N ASP A 216 -7.13 -5.60 -7.03
CA ASP A 216 -7.89 -4.68 -6.20
C ASP A 216 -7.41 -3.25 -6.40
N ILE A 217 -6.10 -3.03 -6.40
CA ILE A 217 -5.48 -1.73 -6.70
C ILE A 217 -5.80 -1.29 -8.12
N LEU A 218 -5.75 -2.21 -9.09
CA LEU A 218 -6.09 -1.93 -10.48
C LEU A 218 -7.55 -1.50 -10.62
N SER A 219 -8.47 -2.20 -9.97
CA SER A 219 -9.90 -1.88 -9.94
C SER A 219 -10.14 -0.53 -9.27
N LYS A 220 -9.51 -0.27 -8.13
CA LYS A 220 -9.56 1.03 -7.44
C LYS A 220 -9.11 2.16 -8.36
N LEU A 221 -7.97 2.02 -9.02
CA LEU A 221 -7.48 3.02 -9.98
C LEU A 221 -8.47 3.21 -11.14
N ALA A 222 -9.08 2.14 -11.65
CA ALA A 222 -10.05 2.24 -12.73
C ALA A 222 -11.26 3.11 -12.32
N MET A 223 -11.80 2.90 -11.13
CA MET A 223 -12.98 3.59 -10.57
C MET A 223 -12.74 5.04 -10.16
N MET A 224 -11.48 5.48 -10.00
CA MET A 224 -11.20 6.85 -9.54
C MET A 224 -11.47 7.89 -10.64
N HIS A 225 -12.36 8.83 -10.38
CA HIS A 225 -12.58 9.98 -11.26
C HIS A 225 -11.78 11.21 -10.84
N ASN A 226 -11.62 12.15 -11.76
CA ASN A 226 -10.98 13.44 -11.50
C ASN A 226 -11.79 14.30 -10.50
N THR A 227 -13.11 14.06 -10.39
CA THR A 227 -14.04 14.80 -9.53
C THR A 227 -13.98 14.44 -8.05
N GLY A 228 -13.15 13.46 -7.67
CA GLY A 228 -13.02 13.01 -6.29
C GLY A 228 -13.88 11.79 -5.95
N VAL A 229 -15.09 11.70 -6.53
CA VAL A 229 -16.02 10.57 -6.32
C VAL A 229 -15.54 9.35 -7.12
N ALA A 230 -15.50 8.18 -6.49
CA ALA A 230 -15.16 6.92 -7.15
C ALA A 230 -16.44 6.19 -7.62
N ASP A 231 -16.37 5.56 -8.79
CA ASP A 231 -17.44 4.72 -9.32
C ASP A 231 -17.37 3.31 -8.70
N GLN A 232 -17.88 3.17 -7.47
CA GLN A 232 -17.76 1.97 -6.65
C GLN A 232 -18.41 0.71 -7.26
N ASN A 233 -19.41 0.91 -8.10
CA ASN A 233 -20.19 -0.17 -8.69
C ASN A 233 -19.88 -0.41 -10.18
N PHE A 234 -18.89 0.29 -10.74
CA PHE A 234 -18.60 0.26 -12.18
C PHE A 234 -19.82 0.64 -13.05
N GLU A 235 -20.62 1.61 -12.60
CA GLU A 235 -21.78 2.11 -13.34
C GLU A 235 -21.36 2.96 -14.56
N ASP A 236 -20.16 3.56 -14.53
CA ASP A 236 -19.61 4.34 -15.65
C ASP A 236 -18.88 3.43 -16.67
N PRO A 237 -19.28 3.42 -17.95
CA PRO A 237 -18.54 2.73 -19.02
C PRO A 237 -17.05 3.10 -19.11
N PHE A 238 -16.66 4.31 -18.72
CA PHE A 238 -15.25 4.72 -18.67
C PHE A 238 -14.45 3.96 -17.61
N SER A 239 -15.06 3.58 -16.48
CA SER A 239 -14.43 2.74 -15.45
C SER A 239 -14.11 1.36 -16.02
N HIS A 240 -15.03 0.75 -16.76
CA HIS A 240 -14.78 -0.52 -17.47
C HIS A 240 -13.68 -0.40 -18.51
N LEU A 241 -13.68 0.69 -19.31
CA LEU A 241 -12.62 0.93 -20.30
C LEU A 241 -11.25 1.11 -19.64
N HIS A 242 -11.18 1.82 -18.52
CA HIS A 242 -9.95 1.98 -17.75
C HIS A 242 -9.47 0.65 -17.16
N LEU A 243 -10.37 -0.13 -16.58
CA LEU A 243 -10.09 -1.47 -16.07
C LEU A 243 -9.47 -2.34 -17.16
N ALA A 244 -10.09 -2.42 -18.34
CA ALA A 244 -9.55 -3.20 -19.47
C ALA A 244 -8.15 -2.73 -19.90
N LYS A 245 -7.93 -1.41 -19.97
CA LYS A 245 -6.62 -0.84 -20.34
C LYS A 245 -5.54 -1.09 -19.28
N LEU A 246 -5.90 -1.13 -18.01
CA LEU A 246 -4.99 -1.43 -16.91
C LEU A 246 -4.73 -2.93 -16.79
N THR A 247 -5.73 -3.79 -17.00
CA THR A 247 -5.54 -5.25 -17.07
C THR A 247 -4.60 -5.62 -18.20
N ARG A 248 -4.71 -4.95 -19.36
CA ARG A 248 -3.73 -5.14 -20.45
C ARG A 248 -2.31 -4.78 -20.01
N LEU A 249 -2.14 -3.68 -19.28
CA LEU A 249 -0.85 -3.29 -18.72
C LEU A 249 -0.33 -4.34 -17.73
N LEU A 250 -1.17 -4.91 -16.85
CA LEU A 250 -0.76 -6.00 -15.95
C LEU A 250 -0.23 -7.21 -16.72
N ILE A 251 -0.91 -7.64 -17.78
CA ILE A 251 -0.46 -8.74 -18.64
C ILE A 251 0.92 -8.42 -19.24
N ASP A 252 1.09 -7.19 -19.75
CA ASP A 252 2.35 -6.76 -20.32
C ASP A 252 3.45 -6.75 -19.23
N LEU A 253 3.19 -6.25 -18.02
CA LEU A 253 4.15 -6.23 -16.91
C LEU A 253 4.57 -7.65 -16.48
N GLU A 254 3.61 -8.56 -16.27
CA GLU A 254 3.87 -9.97 -15.91
C GLU A 254 4.70 -10.69 -16.98
N SER A 255 4.50 -10.36 -18.26
CA SER A 255 5.27 -10.98 -19.36
C SER A 255 6.74 -10.54 -19.40
N HIS A 256 7.07 -9.36 -18.86
CA HIS A 256 8.43 -8.81 -18.81
C HIS A 256 9.09 -9.00 -17.45
N TYR A 257 8.35 -9.46 -16.43
CA TYR A 257 8.92 -9.70 -15.11
C TYR A 257 10.02 -10.77 -15.19
N PRO A 258 11.22 -10.53 -14.62
CA PRO A 258 12.36 -11.41 -14.81
C PRO A 258 12.07 -12.79 -14.23
N LYS A 259 12.00 -13.80 -15.09
CA LYS A 259 11.73 -15.20 -14.70
C LYS A 259 12.86 -15.83 -13.89
N GLU A 260 14.02 -15.17 -13.83
CA GLU A 260 15.23 -15.67 -13.17
C GLU A 260 15.27 -15.33 -11.67
N THR A 261 14.41 -14.43 -11.17
CA THR A 261 14.36 -14.06 -9.74
C THR A 261 13.47 -14.98 -8.91
N GLU A 262 12.67 -15.87 -9.52
CA GLU A 262 11.77 -16.80 -8.84
C GLU A 262 11.80 -18.19 -9.49
N ASN A 263 11.97 -19.23 -8.68
CA ASN A 263 11.88 -20.61 -9.15
C ASN A 263 10.42 -20.94 -9.56
N LYS A 264 10.14 -20.83 -10.86
CA LYS A 264 9.02 -21.41 -11.66
C LYS A 264 7.74 -20.58 -11.89
N THR A 265 7.57 -20.29 -13.20
CA THR A 265 6.36 -19.95 -13.98
C THR A 265 5.61 -18.68 -13.60
N ALA A 266 5.97 -17.58 -14.27
CA ALA A 266 5.06 -16.44 -14.44
C ALA A 266 3.69 -16.93 -14.95
N PRO A 267 2.58 -16.36 -14.44
CA PRO A 267 1.25 -16.77 -14.85
C PRO A 267 1.05 -16.56 -16.34
N ARG A 268 0.33 -17.47 -16.98
CA ARG A 268 -0.05 -17.31 -18.39
C ARG A 268 -1.00 -16.12 -18.49
N ALA A 269 -0.94 -15.39 -19.61
CA ALA A 269 -1.87 -14.28 -19.86
C ALA A 269 -3.35 -14.69 -19.69
N SER A 270 -3.70 -15.93 -20.04
CA SER A 270 -5.04 -16.49 -19.84
C SER A 270 -5.46 -16.57 -18.37
N GLU A 271 -4.52 -16.83 -17.46
CA GLU A 271 -4.78 -16.91 -16.01
C GLU A 271 -5.02 -15.51 -15.44
N VAL A 272 -4.19 -14.53 -15.85
CA VAL A 272 -4.39 -13.12 -15.49
C VAL A 272 -5.75 -12.61 -16.01
N ILE A 273 -6.12 -12.96 -17.26
CA ILE A 273 -7.41 -12.57 -17.84
C ILE A 273 -8.58 -13.23 -17.10
N ALA A 274 -8.50 -14.54 -16.82
CA ALA A 274 -9.55 -15.25 -16.10
C ALA A 274 -9.75 -14.65 -14.70
N PHE A 275 -8.64 -14.38 -14.00
CA PHE A 275 -8.67 -13.73 -12.70
C PHE A 275 -9.24 -12.31 -12.78
N ALA A 276 -8.85 -11.51 -13.77
CA ALA A 276 -9.39 -10.17 -13.98
C ALA A 276 -10.89 -10.18 -14.27
N LYS A 277 -11.38 -11.13 -15.07
CA LYS A 277 -12.81 -11.32 -15.33
C LYS A 277 -13.59 -11.64 -14.05
N ASN A 278 -13.09 -12.57 -13.25
CA ASN A 278 -13.74 -12.96 -11.99
C ASN A 278 -13.76 -11.80 -10.96
N ASN A 279 -12.72 -10.96 -10.92
CA ASN A 279 -12.71 -9.77 -10.07
C ASN A 279 -13.58 -8.64 -10.63
N SER A 280 -13.72 -8.50 -11.95
CA SER A 280 -14.50 -7.42 -12.57
C SER A 280 -16.00 -7.47 -12.29
N ASN A 281 -16.52 -8.64 -11.91
CA ASN A 281 -17.90 -8.80 -11.44
C ASN A 281 -18.07 -8.53 -9.94
N LEU A 282 -17.00 -8.10 -9.24
CA LEU A 282 -16.92 -7.91 -7.79
C LEU A 282 -17.21 -9.18 -6.95
N GLU A 283 -17.70 -10.27 -7.53
CA GLU A 283 -17.99 -11.53 -6.83
C GLU A 283 -16.78 -12.06 -6.07
N TYR A 284 -15.61 -12.10 -6.71
CA TYR A 284 -14.41 -12.61 -6.08
C TYR A 284 -13.86 -11.66 -5.00
N THR A 285 -13.90 -10.35 -5.23
CA THR A 285 -13.50 -9.35 -4.21
C THR A 285 -14.43 -9.41 -3.00
N ARG A 286 -15.76 -9.48 -3.21
CA ARG A 286 -16.75 -9.63 -2.14
C ARG A 286 -16.62 -10.96 -1.41
N ALA A 287 -16.33 -12.05 -2.10
CA ALA A 287 -16.12 -13.36 -1.47
C ALA A 287 -14.88 -13.35 -0.56
N ARG A 288 -13.78 -12.73 -0.99
CA ARG A 288 -12.55 -12.61 -0.16
C ARG A 288 -12.72 -11.67 1.02
N ASN A 289 -13.44 -10.56 0.80
CA ASN A 289 -13.69 -9.55 1.80
C ASN A 289 -15.16 -9.62 2.24
N SER A 290 -15.60 -10.82 2.63
CA SER A 290 -17.02 -11.11 2.92
C SER A 290 -17.61 -10.26 4.05
N ARG A 291 -16.75 -9.74 4.92
CA ARG A 291 -17.11 -8.81 6.01
C ARG A 291 -16.94 -7.34 5.66
N TRP A 292 -16.53 -7.02 4.44
CA TRP A 292 -16.22 -5.64 4.05
C TRP A 292 -17.40 -4.70 4.24
N ASP A 293 -18.61 -5.14 3.86
CA ASP A 293 -19.79 -4.29 3.95
C ASP A 293 -20.16 -3.93 5.40
N GLU A 294 -19.90 -4.83 6.35
CA GLU A 294 -20.05 -4.61 7.79
C GLU A 294 -18.93 -3.71 8.33
N ILE A 295 -17.67 -4.05 8.01
CA ILE A 295 -16.47 -3.40 8.52
C ILE A 295 -16.36 -1.95 8.04
N GLN A 296 -16.64 -1.68 6.76
CA GLN A 296 -16.45 -0.35 6.17
C GLN A 296 -17.32 0.72 6.84
N LEU A 297 -18.50 0.35 7.34
CA LEU A 297 -19.41 1.27 8.02
C LEU A 297 -18.77 1.78 9.31
N LEU A 298 -18.22 0.90 10.13
CA LEU A 298 -17.54 1.29 11.36
C LEU A 298 -16.25 2.05 11.07
N ILE A 299 -15.46 1.62 10.07
CA ILE A 299 -14.24 2.35 9.69
C ILE A 299 -14.58 3.80 9.31
N ASN A 300 -15.59 4.02 8.49
CA ASN A 300 -15.99 5.36 8.05
C ASN A 300 -16.41 6.25 9.22
N GLN A 301 -17.00 5.69 10.27
CA GLN A 301 -17.38 6.45 11.45
C GLN A 301 -16.19 6.67 12.40
N PHE A 302 -15.42 5.64 12.71
CA PHE A 302 -14.29 5.75 13.65
C PHE A 302 -13.16 6.63 13.11
N SER A 303 -12.94 6.65 11.79
CA SER A 303 -11.97 7.56 11.16
C SER A 303 -12.36 9.04 11.23
N MET A 304 -13.63 9.34 11.55
CA MET A 304 -14.14 10.71 11.73
C MET A 304 -14.15 11.17 13.19
N MET A 305 -13.67 10.35 14.13
CA MET A 305 -13.67 10.67 15.56
C MET A 305 -12.23 10.83 16.10
N PRO A 306 -11.98 11.78 17.02
CA PRO A 306 -10.72 11.88 17.74
C PRO A 306 -10.39 10.58 18.50
N ARG A 307 -9.11 10.19 18.62
CA ARG A 307 -8.72 8.98 19.37
C ARG A 307 -9.24 8.98 20.81
N GLU A 308 -9.20 10.14 21.45
CA GLU A 308 -9.67 10.36 22.83
C GLU A 308 -11.15 10.05 23.02
N ALA A 309 -11.96 10.08 21.94
CA ALA A 309 -13.38 9.76 22.00
C ALA A 309 -13.67 8.25 21.89
N ILE A 310 -12.71 7.44 21.43
CA ILE A 310 -12.84 6.00 21.20
C ILE A 310 -11.62 5.26 21.79
N ASP A 311 -11.28 5.56 23.04
CA ASP A 311 -10.05 5.08 23.68
C ASP A 311 -10.22 3.78 24.48
N ASN A 312 -11.44 3.31 24.69
CA ASN A 312 -11.72 2.14 25.52
C ASN A 312 -12.75 1.17 24.89
N GLU A 313 -12.68 -0.09 25.32
CA GLU A 313 -13.53 -1.19 24.83
C GLU A 313 -15.03 -0.89 24.95
N ALA A 314 -15.44 -0.19 26.01
CA ALA A 314 -16.83 0.13 26.24
C ALA A 314 -17.37 1.13 25.20
N SER A 315 -16.58 2.15 24.85
CA SER A 315 -16.93 3.10 23.77
C SER A 315 -17.00 2.40 22.41
N ILE A 316 -16.07 1.47 22.13
CA ILE A 316 -16.04 0.71 20.87
C ILE A 316 -17.25 -0.21 20.78
N ALA A 317 -17.56 -0.96 21.84
CA ALA A 317 -18.72 -1.85 21.88
C ALA A 317 -20.03 -1.07 21.75
N PHE A 318 -20.19 0.01 22.51
CA PHE A 318 -21.39 0.85 22.46
C PHE A 318 -21.60 1.44 21.07
N LEU A 319 -20.58 2.06 20.48
CA LEU A 319 -20.70 2.63 19.14
C LEU A 319 -20.91 1.54 18.09
N GLY A 320 -20.11 0.47 18.16
CA GLY A 320 -20.24 -0.67 17.25
C GLY A 320 -21.65 -1.24 17.25
N ASP A 321 -22.23 -1.50 18.41
CA ASP A 321 -23.60 -2.02 18.57
C ASP A 321 -24.66 -1.04 18.05
N VAL A 322 -24.49 0.27 18.29
CA VAL A 322 -25.43 1.28 17.77
C VAL A 322 -25.38 1.38 16.23
N ILE A 323 -24.22 1.11 15.63
CA ILE A 323 -23.97 1.30 14.19
C ILE A 323 -24.28 0.04 13.38
N SER A 324 -23.98 -1.14 13.93
CA SER A 324 -24.10 -2.43 13.24
C SER A 324 -25.53 -2.99 13.22
N VAL A 325 -26.48 -2.37 13.95
CA VAL A 325 -27.90 -2.69 13.81
C VAL A 325 -28.40 -2.14 12.47
N PRO A 326 -28.78 -3.00 11.51
CA PRO A 326 -29.38 -2.54 10.27
C PRO A 326 -30.67 -1.78 10.59
N ARG A 327 -30.79 -0.55 10.09
CA ARG A 327 -32.07 0.18 10.12
C ARG A 327 -32.99 -0.27 8.99
#